data_AF-A0A1I3Y1Z2-F1
#
_entry.id   AF-A0A1I3Y1Z2-F1
#
_cell.length_a   1.000
_cell.length_b   1.000
_cell.length_c   1.000
_cell.angle_alpha   90.00
_cell.angle_beta   90.00
_cell.angle_gamma   90.00
#
_symmetry.space_group_name_H-M   'P 1'
#
loop_
_entity.id
_entity.type
_entity.pdbx_description
1 polymer ?
#
loop_
_entity_poly.entity_id
_entity_poly.type
_entity_poly.pdbx_seq_one_letter_code
_entity_poly.pdbx_strand_id
1 'polypeptide(L)'
;MNTKDRLKLFVKQKGYGRNKFEELIGVSIGYLSTKNETINSDVIEKSKIFFPDLNVDWLITGKGEMTDPSFQADLNEQAIETVAESSVEYKNKYLELLEENRLLRIEIDKLRKIIEEKENE
;
A
#
# COMPACT_ATOMS: atom_id res chain seq x y z
N MET A 1 10.57 29.19 12.33
CA MET A 1 10.35 28.08 11.37
C MET A 1 8.99 28.30 10.75
N ASN A 2 8.96 28.57 9.45
CA ASN A 2 7.73 29.01 8.79
C ASN A 2 6.98 27.78 8.24
N THR A 3 5.71 27.94 7.87
CA THR A 3 4.85 26.87 7.32
C THR A 3 5.54 26.15 6.16
N LYS A 4 6.25 26.91 5.32
CA LYS A 4 7.00 26.38 4.19
C LYS A 4 8.19 25.50 4.55
N ASP A 5 8.91 25.85 5.60
CA ASP A 5 10.02 25.03 6.09
C ASP A 5 9.52 23.75 6.73
N ARG A 6 8.36 23.80 7.40
CA ARG A 6 7.66 22.61 7.89
C ARG A 6 7.24 21.68 6.75
N LEU A 7 6.72 22.23 5.65
CA LEU A 7 6.40 21.43 4.47
C LEU A 7 7.66 20.79 3.86
N LYS A 8 8.76 21.54 3.72
CA LYS A 8 10.03 20.98 3.25
C LYS A 8 10.55 19.86 4.14
N LEU A 9 10.39 20.01 5.46
CA LEU A 9 10.81 19.01 6.43
C LEU A 9 9.96 17.73 6.29
N PHE A 10 8.65 17.88 6.14
CA PHE A 10 7.72 16.76 5.86
C PHE A 10 8.12 16.01 4.58
N VAL A 11 8.30 16.74 3.48
CA VAL A 11 8.70 16.17 2.19
C VAL A 11 10.01 15.40 2.29
N LYS A 12 10.99 15.95 3.02
CA LYS A 12 12.29 15.31 3.27
C LYS A 12 12.14 14.03 4.10
N GLN A 13 11.31 14.05 5.15
CA GLN A 13 11.08 12.87 5.99
C GLN A 13 10.37 11.74 5.22
N LYS A 14 9.50 12.08 4.27
CA LYS A 14 8.89 11.11 3.35
C LYS A 14 9.83 10.59 2.26
N GLY A 15 11.05 11.13 2.15
CA GLY A 15 12.03 10.71 1.15
C GLY A 15 11.77 11.24 -0.26
N TYR A 16 10.80 12.15 -0.44
CA TYR A 16 10.56 12.77 -1.73
C TYR A 16 11.54 13.93 -1.98
N GLY A 17 11.97 14.08 -3.22
CA GLY A 17 12.65 15.30 -3.67
C GLY A 17 11.65 16.46 -3.74
N ARG A 18 12.09 17.69 -3.47
CA ARG A 18 11.23 18.90 -3.54
C ARG A 18 10.48 18.99 -4.87
N ASN A 19 11.19 18.79 -5.98
CA ASN A 19 10.60 18.84 -7.33
C ASN A 19 9.55 17.74 -7.54
N LYS A 20 9.80 16.52 -7.04
CA LYS A 20 8.83 15.41 -7.12
C LYS A 20 7.57 15.72 -6.33
N PHE A 21 7.72 16.28 -5.14
CA PHE A 21 6.57 16.70 -4.34
C PHE A 21 5.78 17.79 -5.07
N GLU A 22 6.46 18.83 -5.58
CA GLU A 22 5.81 19.92 -6.31
C GLU A 22 5.02 19.42 -7.52
N GLU A 23 5.59 18.49 -8.27
CA GLU A 23 4.92 17.81 -9.38
C GLU A 23 3.71 16.98 -8.93
N LEU A 24 3.86 16.19 -7.85
CA LEU A 24 2.79 15.36 -7.29
C LEU A 24 1.57 16.18 -6.88
N ILE A 25 1.79 17.28 -6.14
CA ILE A 25 0.70 18.15 -5.70
C ILE A 25 0.28 19.16 -6.78
N GLY A 26 0.81 19.07 -8.00
CA GLY A 26 0.42 19.92 -9.12
C GLY A 26 0.72 21.42 -8.93
N VAL A 27 1.85 21.75 -8.30
CA VAL A 27 2.35 23.13 -8.18
C VAL A 27 3.57 23.35 -9.07
N SER A 28 3.89 24.63 -9.34
CA SER A 28 5.05 24.98 -10.16
C SER A 28 6.36 24.51 -9.51
N ILE A 29 7.26 23.93 -10.31
CA ILE A 29 8.58 23.51 -9.88
C ILE A 29 9.35 24.74 -9.36
N GLY A 30 9.85 24.67 -8.14
CA GLY A 30 10.50 25.78 -7.44
C GLY A 30 9.55 26.59 -6.54
N TYR A 31 8.27 26.23 -6.42
CA TYR A 31 7.34 26.87 -5.48
C TYR A 31 7.86 26.84 -4.04
N LEU A 32 8.44 25.71 -3.61
CA LEU A 32 9.09 25.57 -2.31
C LEU A 32 10.43 26.32 -2.22
N SER A 33 11.02 26.72 -3.33
CA SER A 33 12.28 27.48 -3.38
C SER A 33 12.07 28.99 -3.23
N THR A 34 10.87 29.51 -3.52
CA THR A 34 10.57 30.95 -3.43
C THR A 34 10.75 31.50 -2.01
N LYS A 35 11.09 32.79 -1.88
CA LYS A 35 11.22 33.47 -0.57
C LYS A 35 9.90 33.67 0.19
N ASN A 36 8.76 33.32 -0.41
CA ASN A 36 7.46 33.44 0.23
C ASN A 36 7.40 32.55 1.47
N GLU A 37 7.04 33.15 2.60
CA GLU A 37 7.00 32.50 3.90
C GLU A 37 5.70 31.73 4.14
N THR A 38 4.65 32.09 3.42
CA THR A 38 3.31 31.50 3.48
C THR A 38 3.07 30.52 2.33
N ILE A 39 2.25 29.51 2.60
CA ILE A 39 1.76 28.54 1.62
C ILE A 39 0.29 28.85 1.34
N ASN A 40 -0.14 28.75 0.09
CA ASN A 40 -1.53 28.95 -0.29
C ASN A 40 -2.40 27.80 0.25
N SER A 41 -3.65 28.10 0.62
CA SER A 41 -4.61 27.08 1.10
C SER A 41 -4.78 25.93 0.10
N ASP A 42 -4.80 26.23 -1.20
CA ASP A 42 -4.86 25.24 -2.29
C ASP A 42 -3.72 24.21 -2.22
N VAL A 43 -2.51 24.66 -1.87
CA VAL A 43 -1.35 23.78 -1.74
C VAL A 43 -1.48 22.89 -0.50
N ILE A 44 -2.05 23.42 0.59
CA ILE A 44 -2.30 22.66 1.82
C ILE A 44 -3.36 21.58 1.56
N GLU A 45 -4.44 21.94 0.89
CA GLU A 45 -5.51 21.02 0.52
C GLU A 45 -5.01 19.90 -0.39
N LYS A 46 -4.29 20.25 -1.48
CA LYS A 46 -3.65 19.25 -2.35
C LYS A 46 -2.65 18.39 -1.58
N SER A 47 -1.85 18.98 -0.69
CA SER A 47 -0.94 18.21 0.16
C SER A 47 -1.70 17.23 1.04
N LYS A 48 -2.84 17.61 1.62
CA LYS A 48 -3.67 16.71 2.45
C LYS A 48 -4.33 15.61 1.64
N ILE A 49 -4.71 15.89 0.39
CA ILE A 49 -5.27 14.88 -0.54
C ILE A 49 -4.22 13.83 -0.89
N PHE A 50 -3.01 14.24 -1.26
CA PHE A 50 -1.93 13.32 -1.63
C PHE A 50 -1.24 12.66 -0.43
N PHE A 51 -1.22 13.35 0.71
CA PHE A 51 -0.62 12.91 1.96
C PHE A 51 -1.68 12.98 3.07
N PRO A 52 -2.61 12.00 3.11
CA PRO A 52 -3.65 11.95 4.14
C PRO A 52 -3.05 11.84 5.56
N ASP A 53 -1.81 11.37 5.68
CA ASP A 53 -1.06 11.27 6.92
C ASP A 53 -0.50 12.61 7.44
N LEU A 54 -0.46 13.64 6.59
CA LEU A 54 0.01 14.98 6.96
C LEU A 54 -0.96 15.65 7.94
N ASN A 55 -0.44 16.11 9.07
CA ASN A 55 -1.20 16.92 10.01
C ASN A 55 -1.20 18.39 9.55
N VAL A 56 -2.36 18.88 9.13
CA VAL A 56 -2.55 20.26 8.65
C VAL A 56 -2.40 21.27 9.79
N ASP A 57 -2.87 20.93 11.00
CA ASP A 57 -2.74 21.79 12.18
C ASP A 57 -1.27 21.99 12.54
N TRP A 58 -0.44 20.95 12.48
CA TRP A 58 1.01 21.09 12.64
C TRP A 58 1.63 21.92 11.53
N LEU A 59 1.21 21.73 10.28
CA LEU A 59 1.74 22.47 9.15
C LEU A 59 1.48 23.98 9.30
N ILE A 60 0.29 24.38 9.76
CA ILE A 60 -0.13 25.79 9.88
C ILE A 60 0.33 26.41 11.20
N THR A 61 0.14 25.72 12.33
CA THR A 61 0.40 26.28 13.66
C THR A 61 1.82 25.97 14.16
N GLY A 62 2.43 24.89 13.68
CA GLY A 62 3.70 24.37 14.20
C GLY A 62 3.59 23.67 15.54
N LYS A 63 2.38 23.47 16.05
CA LYS A 63 2.10 22.79 17.31
C LYS A 63 1.55 21.41 17.01
N GLY A 64 1.97 20.42 17.79
CA GLY A 64 1.57 19.02 17.62
C GLY A 64 2.58 18.20 16.82
N GLU A 65 2.12 17.08 16.27
CA GLU A 65 2.94 16.13 15.53
C GLU A 65 2.82 16.33 14.03
N MET A 66 3.91 16.06 13.32
CA MET A 66 4.00 16.27 11.87
C MET A 66 3.06 15.35 11.07
N THR A 67 2.95 14.10 11.51
CA THR A 67 2.09 13.07 10.93
C THR A 67 1.05 12.68 11.95
N ASP A 68 -0.17 12.38 11.50
CA ASP A 68 -1.20 11.88 12.39
C ASP A 68 -0.89 10.42 12.77
N PRO A 69 -0.62 10.11 14.05
CA PRO A 69 -0.30 8.75 14.48
C PRO A 69 -1.49 7.80 14.30
N SER A 70 -2.73 8.32 14.27
CA SER A 70 -3.92 7.51 13.98
C SER A 70 -3.88 6.91 12.58
N PHE A 71 -3.36 7.65 11.59
CA PHE A 71 -3.26 7.20 10.22
C PHE A 71 -2.28 6.03 10.04
N GLN A 72 -1.24 5.92 10.88
CA GLN A 72 -0.32 4.78 10.84
C GLN A 72 -0.93 3.51 11.45
N ALA A 73 -1.81 3.64 12.45
CA ALA A 73 -2.53 2.51 13.01
C ALA A 73 -3.47 1.88 11.97
N ASP A 74 -4.23 2.71 11.26
CA ASP A 74 -5.21 2.26 10.25
C ASP A 74 -4.54 1.55 9.05
N LEU A 75 -3.41 2.08 8.56
CA LEU A 75 -2.66 1.44 7.47
C LEU A 75 -2.07 0.08 7.87
N ASN A 76 -1.63 -0.04 9.12
CA ASN A 76 -1.04 -1.28 9.62
C ASN A 76 -2.12 -2.36 9.79
N GLU A 77 -3.32 -1.98 10.24
CA GLU A 77 -4.45 -2.89 10.39
C GLU A 77 -4.96 -3.41 9.02
N GLN A 78 -5.11 -2.53 8.03
CA GLN A 78 -5.47 -2.93 6.66
C GLN A 78 -4.40 -3.80 5.99
N ALA A 79 -3.12 -3.51 6.22
CA ALA A 79 -2.02 -4.32 5.68
C ALA A 79 -2.02 -5.74 6.28
N ILE A 80 -2.34 -5.89 7.57
CA ILE A 80 -2.45 -7.18 8.23
C ILE A 80 -3.63 -7.99 7.68
N GLU A 81 -4.78 -7.36 7.47
CA GLU A 81 -6.00 -8.01 6.95
C GLU A 81 -5.79 -8.53 5.52
N THR A 82 -5.25 -7.69 4.62
CA THR A 82 -4.97 -8.07 3.22
C THR A 82 -3.99 -9.24 3.11
N VAL A 83 -2.97 -9.28 3.97
CA VAL A 83 -1.97 -10.36 4.01
C VAL A 83 -2.58 -11.65 4.56
N ALA A 84 -3.45 -11.55 5.57
CA ALA A 84 -4.15 -12.70 6.12
C ALA A 84 -5.10 -13.32 5.08
N GLU A 85 -5.88 -12.51 4.36
CA GLU A 85 -6.77 -12.98 3.28
C GLU A 85 -6.00 -13.67 2.16
N SER A 86 -4.91 -13.05 1.69
CA SER A 86 -4.06 -13.63 0.64
C SER A 86 -3.49 -14.99 1.09
N SER A 87 -3.02 -15.09 2.35
CA SER A 87 -2.49 -16.33 2.91
C SER A 87 -3.53 -17.45 2.96
N VAL A 88 -4.76 -17.12 3.35
CA VAL A 88 -5.89 -18.06 3.39
C VAL A 88 -6.25 -18.55 1.98
N GLU A 89 -6.27 -17.65 0.99
CA GLU A 89 -6.57 -18.00 -0.40
C GLU A 89 -5.53 -18.98 -1.00
N TYR A 90 -4.23 -18.69 -0.82
CA TYR A 90 -3.18 -19.59 -1.30
C TYR A 90 -3.26 -20.97 -0.64
N LYS A 91 -3.57 -21.02 0.65
CA LYS A 91 -3.72 -22.27 1.39
C LYS A 91 -4.90 -23.09 0.86
N ASN A 92 -6.04 -22.43 0.59
CA ASN A 92 -7.21 -23.10 0.04
C ASN A 92 -6.94 -23.67 -1.34
N LYS A 93 -6.33 -22.89 -2.24
CA LYS A 93 -5.95 -23.34 -3.58
C LYS A 93 -4.97 -24.51 -3.55
N TYR A 94 -4.03 -24.50 -2.61
CA TYR A 94 -3.08 -25.60 -2.43
C TYR A 94 -3.77 -26.89 -1.96
N LEU A 95 -4.74 -26.79 -1.06
CA LEU A 95 -5.52 -27.94 -0.59
C LEU A 95 -6.39 -28.54 -1.69
N GLU A 96 -7.03 -27.71 -2.51
CA GLU A 96 -7.84 -28.15 -3.64
C GLU A 96 -6.98 -28.92 -4.66
N LEU A 97 -5.81 -28.39 -5.01
CA LEU A 97 -4.85 -29.05 -5.91
C LEU A 97 -4.37 -30.41 -5.35
N LEU A 98 -4.16 -30.51 -4.04
CA LEU A 98 -3.77 -31.78 -3.39
C LEU A 98 -4.88 -32.82 -3.49
N GLU A 99 -6.14 -32.42 -3.30
CA GLU A 99 -7.28 -33.33 -3.41
C GLU A 99 -7.49 -33.78 -4.86
N GLU A 100 -7.39 -32.87 -5.84
CA GLU A 100 -7.42 -33.24 -7.26
C GLU A 100 -6.32 -34.25 -7.62
N ASN A 101 -5.09 -34.02 -7.16
CA ASN A 101 -4.00 -34.97 -7.36
C ASN A 101 -4.29 -36.34 -6.74
N ARG A 102 -4.93 -36.36 -5.57
CA ARG A 102 -5.34 -37.61 -4.90
C ARG A 102 -6.37 -38.37 -5.73
N LEU A 103 -7.38 -37.67 -6.23
CA LEU A 103 -8.44 -38.26 -7.06
C LEU A 103 -7.90 -38.77 -8.40
N LEU A 104 -7.03 -37.99 -9.07
CA LEU A 104 -6.39 -38.40 -10.32
C LEU A 104 -5.55 -39.68 -10.14
N ARG A 105 -4.84 -39.83 -9.03
CA ARG A 105 -4.09 -41.05 -8.73
C ARG A 105 -5.00 -42.27 -8.58
N ILE A 106 -6.14 -42.10 -7.90
CA ILE A 106 -7.14 -43.16 -7.76
C ILE A 106 -7.73 -43.54 -9.11
N GLU A 107 -8.04 -42.56 -9.96
CA GLU A 107 -8.57 -42.79 -11.31
C GLU A 107 -7.57 -43.57 -12.18
N ILE A 108 -6.30 -43.18 -12.14
CA ILE A 108 -5.22 -43.86 -12.87
C ILE A 108 -5.12 -45.33 -12.43
N ASP A 109 -5.20 -45.61 -11.13
CA ASP A 109 -5.16 -46.99 -10.61
C ASP A 109 -6.37 -47.82 -11.07
N LYS A 110 -7.57 -47.25 -11.06
CA LYS A 110 -8.77 -47.91 -11.58
C LYS A 110 -8.64 -48.24 -13.07
N LEU A 111 -8.19 -47.27 -13.87
CA LEU A 111 -8.00 -47.46 -15.31
C LEU A 111 -6.94 -48.53 -15.62
N ARG A 112 -5.84 -48.54 -14.86
CA ARG A 112 -4.80 -49.58 -14.98
C ARG A 112 -5.37 -50.97 -14.73
N LYS A 113 -6.17 -51.14 -13.68
CA LYS A 113 -6.80 -52.42 -13.36
C LYS A 113 -7.75 -52.90 -14.46
N ILE A 114 -8.54 -52.00 -15.04
CA ILE A 114 -9.45 -52.33 -16.16
C ILE A 114 -8.66 -52.77 -17.41
N ILE A 115 -7.53 -52.12 -17.70
CA ILE A 115 -6.68 -52.50 -18.84
C ILE A 115 -6.07 -53.90 -18.60
N GLU A 116 -5.57 -54.16 -17.40
CA GLU A 116 -4.98 -55.45 -17.03
C GLU A 116 -6.01 -56.59 -17.08
N GLU A 117 -7.25 -56.34 -16.69
CA GLU A 117 -8.36 -57.31 -16.84
C GLU A 117 -8.68 -57.59 -18.32
N LYS A 118 -8.64 -56.57 -19.19
CA LYS A 118 -8.88 -56.72 -20.63
C LYS A 118 -7.73 -57.34 -21.41
N GLU A 119 -6.49 -57.21 -20.96
CA GLU A 119 -5.33 -57.86 -21.59
C GLU A 119 -5.24 -59.35 -21.24
N ASN A 120 -5.92 -59.78 -20.17
CA ASN A 120 -5.95 -61.17 -19.71
C ASN A 120 -7.20 -61.97 -20.18
N GLU A 121 -8.14 -61.35 -20.89
CA GLU A 121 -9.27 -61.99 -21.61
C GLU A 121 -8.91 -62.30 -23.08
#